data_AF-A0A1G6GEW5-F1
#
_entry.id   AF-A0A1G6GEW5-F1
#
_cell.length_a   1.000
_cell.length_b   1.000
_cell.length_c   1.000
_cell.angle_alpha   90.00
_cell.angle_beta   90.00
_cell.angle_gamma   90.00
#
_symmetry.space_group_name_H-M   'P 1'
#
loop_
_entity.id
_entity.type
_entity.pdbx_description
1 polymer ?
#
loop_
_entity_poly.entity_id
_entity_poly.type
_entity_poly.pdbx_seq_one_letter_code
_entity_poly.pdbx_strand_id
1 'polypeptide(L)'
;MLFCSILLIVLLCGCLKRQSPKKYTARYGIEYNSVRDSLGIVLLDSSWVAFKVWDGVTAWGPQEKKTYPCHVNKQIAYFNDTLYCELDVYGNGEKYETPDGLNSVNLKVMYFYRPSRSGPWAGLTYSDNAVGWYCVYEGGPGAPGRISKEKADSIIRLWRIKN
;
A
#
# COMPACT_ATOMS: atom_id res chain seq x y z
N MET A 1 -11.84 -26.76 -47.30
CA MET A 1 -11.40 -25.39 -46.98
C MET A 1 -12.33 -24.63 -46.02
N LEU A 2 -13.48 -25.18 -45.59
CA LEU A 2 -14.42 -24.49 -44.70
C LEU A 2 -14.06 -24.60 -43.20
N PHE A 3 -13.39 -25.69 -42.79
CA PHE A 3 -13.03 -25.95 -41.39
C PHE A 3 -11.89 -25.07 -40.85
N CYS A 4 -10.92 -24.65 -41.69
CA CYS A 4 -9.85 -23.73 -41.26
C CYS A 4 -10.37 -22.31 -40.98
N SER A 5 -11.42 -21.88 -41.67
CA SER A 5 -11.97 -20.53 -41.52
C SER A 5 -12.73 -20.34 -40.20
N ILE A 6 -13.39 -21.40 -39.70
CA ILE A 6 -14.12 -21.37 -38.43
C ILE A 6 -13.16 -21.31 -37.24
N LEU A 7 -12.03 -22.03 -37.31
CA LEU A 7 -11.01 -22.03 -36.24
C LEU A 7 -10.37 -20.63 -36.06
N LEU A 8 -10.14 -19.92 -37.18
CA LEU A 8 -9.58 -18.56 -37.18
C LEU A 8 -10.52 -17.53 -36.54
N ILE A 9 -11.84 -17.67 -36.74
CA ILE A 9 -12.85 -16.78 -36.12
C ILE A 9 -12.94 -17.02 -34.60
N VAL A 10 -12.85 -18.27 -34.14
CA VAL A 10 -12.84 -18.59 -32.69
C VAL A 10 -11.58 -18.06 -32.01
N LEU A 11 -10.42 -18.15 -32.67
CA LEU A 11 -9.15 -17.59 -32.18
C LEU A 11 -9.17 -16.04 -32.14
N LEU A 12 -9.80 -15.39 -33.12
CA LEU A 12 -9.93 -13.92 -33.15
C LEU A 12 -10.98 -13.36 -32.18
N CYS A 13 -12.05 -14.12 -31.89
CA CYS A 13 -13.03 -13.73 -30.86
C CYS A 13 -12.53 -13.91 -29.41
N GLY A 14 -11.50 -14.73 -29.19
CA GLY A 14 -10.90 -14.94 -27.86
C GLY A 14 -9.97 -13.80 -27.39
N CYS A 15 -9.50 -12.95 -28.31
CA CYS A 15 -8.45 -11.96 -28.01
C CYS A 15 -8.96 -10.56 -27.59
N LEU A 16 -10.27 -10.30 -27.60
CA LEU A 16 -10.79 -8.94 -27.39
C LEU A 16 -12.02 -8.89 -26.45
N LYS A 17 -11.89 -9.47 -25.26
CA LYS A 17 -12.51 -8.84 -24.08
C LYS A 17 -11.39 -8.22 -23.26
N ARG A 18 -10.95 -7.03 -23.67
CA ARG A 18 -10.28 -6.11 -22.75
C ARG A 18 -11.32 -5.83 -21.66
N GLN A 19 -11.23 -6.59 -20.57
CA GLN A 19 -12.08 -6.43 -19.40
C GLN A 19 -12.03 -4.95 -19.07
N SER A 20 -13.19 -4.27 -19.15
CA SER A 20 -13.28 -2.87 -18.79
C SER A 20 -12.63 -2.72 -17.41
N PRO A 21 -11.79 -1.69 -17.19
CA PRO A 21 -11.15 -1.53 -15.89
C PRO A 21 -12.23 -1.57 -14.82
N LYS A 22 -12.19 -2.59 -13.96
CA LYS A 22 -13.14 -2.74 -12.86
C LYS A 22 -13.12 -1.42 -12.11
N LYS A 23 -14.28 -0.76 -12.00
CA LYS A 23 -14.42 0.38 -11.08
C LYS A 23 -14.47 -0.19 -9.68
N TYR A 24 -13.31 -0.28 -9.03
CA TYR A 24 -13.23 -0.72 -7.64
C TYR A 24 -13.71 0.43 -6.75
N THR A 25 -14.73 0.15 -5.92
CA THR A 25 -15.13 1.07 -4.85
C THR A 25 -14.27 0.77 -3.63
N ALA A 26 -13.86 1.81 -2.90
CA ALA A 26 -13.14 1.64 -1.63
C ALA A 26 -13.97 0.80 -0.66
N ARG A 27 -13.37 -0.23 -0.04
CA ARG A 27 -14.07 -1.14 0.87
C ARG A 27 -14.01 -0.76 2.34
N TYR A 28 -12.94 -0.07 2.73
CA TYR A 28 -12.70 0.35 4.11
C TYR A 28 -12.22 1.79 4.08
N GLY A 29 -13.02 2.70 4.61
CA GLY A 29 -12.76 4.12 4.76
C GLY A 29 -12.76 4.55 6.23
N ILE A 30 -13.26 5.75 6.48
CA ILE A 30 -13.30 6.39 7.82
C ILE A 30 -14.15 5.59 8.80
N GLU A 31 -15.19 4.90 8.31
CA GLU A 31 -16.08 4.07 9.11
C GLU A 31 -15.37 2.92 9.84
N TYR A 32 -14.17 2.54 9.38
CA TYR A 32 -13.36 1.51 10.01
C TYR A 32 -12.38 2.05 11.09
N ASN A 33 -12.41 3.36 11.38
CA ASN A 33 -11.49 3.99 12.33
C ASN A 33 -11.64 3.48 13.77
N SER A 34 -12.83 3.02 14.18
CA SER A 34 -13.02 2.43 15.52
C SER A 34 -12.16 1.18 15.73
N VAL A 35 -12.03 0.34 14.70
CA VAL A 35 -11.17 -0.84 14.73
C VAL A 35 -9.70 -0.42 14.74
N ARG A 36 -9.32 0.57 13.92
CA ARG A 36 -7.94 1.09 13.89
C ARG A 36 -7.50 1.61 15.25
N ASP A 37 -8.37 2.40 15.90
CA ASP A 37 -8.11 2.98 17.21
C ASP A 37 -7.83 1.87 18.25
N SER A 38 -8.68 0.83 18.28
CA SER A 38 -8.49 -0.31 19.19
C SER A 38 -7.19 -1.09 18.98
N LEU A 39 -6.59 -0.98 17.79
CA LEU A 39 -5.35 -1.65 17.42
C LEU A 39 -4.13 -0.71 17.48
N GLY A 40 -4.33 0.57 17.78
CA GLY A 40 -3.28 1.60 17.72
C GLY A 40 -2.81 1.92 16.30
N ILE A 41 -3.64 1.65 15.28
CA ILE A 41 -3.40 1.99 13.87
C ILE A 41 -3.80 3.44 13.64
N VAL A 42 -3.01 4.16 12.86
CA VAL A 42 -3.28 5.55 12.51
C VAL A 42 -4.63 5.66 11.82
N LEU A 43 -5.45 6.60 12.30
CA LEU A 43 -6.80 6.81 11.79
C LEU A 43 -6.76 7.40 10.38
N LEU A 44 -7.80 7.12 9.59
CA LEU A 44 -8.00 7.83 8.34
C LEU A 44 -8.65 9.19 8.63
N ASP A 45 -7.95 10.26 8.30
CA ASP A 45 -8.44 11.63 8.44
C ASP A 45 -9.66 11.87 7.53
N SER A 46 -10.65 12.60 8.04
CA SER A 46 -11.88 12.91 7.29
C SER A 46 -11.66 13.69 5.99
N SER A 47 -10.55 14.41 5.88
CA SER A 47 -10.15 15.16 4.68
C SER A 47 -9.46 14.30 3.62
N TRP A 48 -9.20 13.02 3.91
CA TRP A 48 -8.53 12.13 2.97
C TRP A 48 -9.51 11.51 1.99
N VAL A 49 -9.08 11.40 0.74
CA VAL A 49 -9.88 10.85 -0.35
C VAL A 49 -9.19 9.62 -0.94
N ALA A 50 -9.99 8.65 -1.37
CA ALA A 50 -9.49 7.51 -2.13
C ALA A 50 -9.06 8.01 -3.52
N PHE A 51 -7.75 8.05 -3.78
CA PHE A 51 -7.22 8.59 -5.02
C PHE A 51 -6.82 7.50 -6.02
N LYS A 52 -6.64 6.25 -5.56
CA LYS A 52 -6.31 5.12 -6.43
C LYS A 52 -6.86 3.83 -5.86
N VAL A 53 -7.46 3.02 -6.73
CA VAL A 53 -7.92 1.67 -6.39
C VAL A 53 -7.48 0.73 -7.49
N TRP A 54 -6.89 -0.40 -7.09
CA TRP A 54 -6.47 -1.47 -8.00
C TRP A 54 -6.71 -2.82 -7.35
N ASP A 55 -6.51 -3.91 -8.08
CA ASP A 55 -6.76 -5.28 -7.62
C ASP A 55 -6.18 -5.52 -6.21
N GLY A 56 -7.07 -5.62 -5.23
CA GLY A 56 -6.67 -5.93 -3.87
C GLY A 56 -6.28 -4.73 -3.01
N VAL A 57 -6.29 -3.49 -3.49
CA VAL A 57 -5.82 -2.32 -2.70
C VAL A 57 -6.63 -1.05 -2.96
N THR A 58 -6.91 -0.30 -1.89
CA THR A 58 -7.38 1.10 -1.94
C THR A 58 -6.30 2.01 -1.33
N ALA A 59 -5.85 3.03 -2.05
CA ALA A 59 -4.96 4.06 -1.52
C ALA A 59 -5.73 5.36 -1.24
N TRP A 60 -5.52 5.87 -0.03
CA TRP A 60 -6.06 7.11 0.51
C TRP A 60 -4.95 8.11 0.73
N GLY A 61 -5.23 9.37 0.47
CA GLY A 61 -4.28 10.45 0.64
C GLY A 61 -5.00 11.77 0.93
N PRO A 62 -4.26 12.78 1.38
CA PRO A 62 -4.84 14.09 1.65
C PRO A 62 -5.38 14.69 0.33
N GLN A 63 -6.54 15.35 0.42
CA GLN A 63 -7.11 16.06 -0.73
C GLN A 63 -6.17 17.17 -1.23
N GLU A 64 -5.48 17.84 -0.31
CA GLU A 64 -4.47 18.85 -0.62
C GLU A 64 -3.05 18.30 -0.50
N LYS A 65 -2.15 18.79 -1.35
CA LYS A 65 -0.74 18.39 -1.32
C LYS A 65 -0.09 18.86 -0.02
N LYS A 66 0.37 17.93 0.81
CA LYS A 66 1.13 18.24 2.02
C LYS A 66 2.59 18.61 1.70
N THR A 67 3.15 19.53 2.48
CA THR A 67 4.60 19.76 2.54
C THR A 67 5.27 18.69 3.38
N TYR A 68 6.47 18.26 2.98
CA TYR A 68 7.26 17.32 3.77
C TYR A 68 7.85 17.99 5.04
N PRO A 69 8.09 17.22 6.12
CA PRO A 69 7.72 15.82 6.32
C PRO A 69 6.20 15.60 6.46
N CYS A 70 5.68 14.48 5.96
CA CYS A 70 4.24 14.20 6.01
C CYS A 70 3.88 12.72 5.99
N HIS A 71 2.67 12.42 6.47
CA HIS A 71 1.95 11.18 6.17
C HIS A 71 1.46 11.27 4.71
N VAL A 72 2.12 10.55 3.83
CA VAL A 72 1.99 10.64 2.37
C VAL A 72 0.70 9.98 1.90
N ASN A 73 0.48 8.73 2.31
CA ASN A 73 -0.71 7.97 1.99
C ASN A 73 -0.87 6.79 2.93
N LYS A 74 -2.10 6.27 2.95
CA LYS A 74 -2.52 5.05 3.62
C LYS A 74 -3.05 4.12 2.55
N GLN A 75 -2.57 2.89 2.52
CA GLN A 75 -3.04 1.86 1.61
C GLN A 75 -3.71 0.77 2.41
N ILE A 76 -4.83 0.29 1.91
CA ILE A 76 -5.63 -0.75 2.55
C ILE A 76 -5.72 -1.90 1.56
N ALA A 77 -5.05 -2.99 1.89
CA ALA A 77 -5.02 -4.19 1.09
C ALA A 77 -6.06 -5.21 1.58
N TYR A 78 -6.70 -5.86 0.62
CA TYR A 78 -7.63 -6.96 0.80
C TYR A 78 -7.18 -8.16 -0.01
N PHE A 79 -7.37 -9.34 0.55
CA PHE A 79 -7.07 -10.62 -0.07
C PHE A 79 -8.25 -11.56 0.15
N ASN A 80 -8.72 -12.23 -0.92
CA ASN A 80 -9.94 -13.05 -0.89
C ASN A 80 -11.12 -12.34 -0.21
N ASP A 81 -11.37 -11.11 -0.64
CA ASP A 81 -12.46 -10.24 -0.16
C ASP A 81 -12.43 -9.86 1.32
N THR A 82 -11.30 -10.02 1.98
CA THR A 82 -11.15 -9.72 3.40
C THR A 82 -9.95 -8.81 3.66
N LEU A 83 -10.05 -7.96 4.68
CA LEU A 83 -8.97 -7.07 5.08
C LEU A 83 -7.71 -7.89 5.39
N TYR A 84 -6.63 -7.52 4.73
CA TYR A 84 -5.37 -8.25 4.75
C TYR A 84 -4.28 -7.44 5.46
N CYS A 85 -4.08 -6.20 5.04
CA CYS A 85 -3.03 -5.34 5.58
C CYS A 85 -3.40 -3.86 5.42
N GLU A 86 -2.97 -3.03 6.35
CA GLU A 86 -2.95 -1.58 6.20
C GLU A 86 -1.50 -1.08 6.22
N LEU A 87 -1.16 -0.18 5.31
CA LEU A 87 0.16 0.38 5.13
C LEU A 87 0.09 1.90 5.18
N ASP A 88 0.78 2.51 6.13
CA ASP A 88 1.01 3.95 6.19
C ASP A 88 2.40 4.28 5.64
N VAL A 89 2.47 5.26 4.75
CA VAL A 89 3.72 5.75 4.16
C VAL A 89 4.01 7.15 4.67
N TYR A 90 5.13 7.32 5.36
CA TYR A 90 5.63 8.61 5.82
C TYR A 90 6.89 8.97 5.05
N GLY A 91 7.06 10.23 4.70
CA GLY A 91 8.28 10.72 4.07
C GLY A 91 8.78 11.99 4.73
N ASN A 92 10.09 12.23 4.71
CA ASN A 92 10.70 13.46 5.19
C ASN A 92 11.05 14.46 4.07
N GLY A 93 10.88 14.05 2.80
CA GLY A 93 11.17 14.86 1.62
C GLY A 93 12.60 14.76 1.11
N GLU A 94 13.50 14.13 1.86
CA GLU A 94 14.86 13.87 1.42
C GLU A 94 14.89 12.81 0.33
N LYS A 95 15.88 12.94 -0.55
CA LYS A 95 16.16 11.99 -1.61
C LYS A 95 17.65 11.70 -1.66
N TYR A 96 17.98 10.44 -1.92
CA TYR A 96 19.35 9.98 -2.02
C TYR A 96 19.55 9.27 -3.36
N GLU A 97 20.67 9.57 -4.01
CA GLU A 97 21.09 8.82 -5.19
C GLU A 97 21.59 7.44 -4.75
N THR A 98 21.06 6.41 -5.39
CA THR A 98 21.50 5.03 -5.29
C THR A 98 21.87 4.54 -6.68
N PRO A 99 22.60 3.41 -6.83
CA PRO A 99 22.87 2.83 -8.14
C PRO A 99 21.60 2.58 -8.99
N ASP A 100 20.47 2.32 -8.33
CA ASP A 100 19.16 2.07 -8.97
C ASP A 100 18.36 3.36 -9.26
N GLY A 101 18.93 4.53 -8.95
CA GLY A 101 18.34 5.84 -9.18
C GLY A 101 18.07 6.65 -7.89
N LEU A 102 17.33 7.75 -8.05
CA LEU A 102 17.00 8.68 -6.97
C LEU A 102 15.86 8.11 -6.11
N ASN A 103 16.17 7.72 -4.89
CA ASN A 103 15.21 7.16 -3.94
C ASN A 103 14.78 8.19 -2.91
N SER A 104 13.48 8.22 -2.58
CA SER A 104 12.97 9.08 -1.51
C SER A 104 13.06 8.35 -0.17
N VAL A 105 13.45 9.07 0.88
CA VAL A 105 13.43 8.51 2.24
C VAL A 105 12.00 8.33 2.68
N ASN A 106 11.64 7.08 2.97
CA ASN A 106 10.30 6.74 3.42
C ASN A 106 10.34 5.76 4.60
N LEU A 107 9.40 5.94 5.51
CA LEU A 107 9.05 4.98 6.54
C LEU A 107 7.69 4.36 6.16
N LYS A 108 7.68 3.04 5.99
CA LYS A 108 6.47 2.25 5.75
C LYS A 108 6.10 1.54 7.05
N VAL A 109 4.91 1.81 7.58
CA VAL A 109 4.37 1.16 8.77
C VAL A 109 3.18 0.31 8.36
N MET A 110 3.27 -0.99 8.52
CA MET A 110 2.22 -1.94 8.15
C MET A 110 1.62 -2.60 9.38
N TYR A 111 0.33 -2.89 9.29
CA TYR A 111 -0.38 -3.79 10.19
C TYR A 111 -1.00 -4.93 9.40
N PHE A 112 -0.49 -6.14 9.60
CA PHE A 112 -0.97 -7.36 8.96
C PHE A 112 -2.04 -8.03 9.82
N TYR A 113 -3.28 -8.11 9.33
CA TYR A 113 -4.38 -8.83 9.97
C TYR A 113 -4.27 -10.35 9.79
N ARG A 114 -3.44 -10.77 8.83
CA ARG A 114 -3.18 -12.15 8.43
C ARG A 114 -1.70 -12.31 8.09
N PRO A 115 -1.17 -13.54 8.08
CA PRO A 115 0.25 -13.75 7.80
C PRO A 115 0.69 -13.06 6.51
N SER A 116 1.76 -12.28 6.57
CA SER A 116 2.23 -11.40 5.50
C SER A 116 2.61 -12.09 4.20
N ARG A 117 2.75 -13.42 4.19
CA ARG A 117 2.99 -14.20 2.97
C ARG A 117 1.72 -14.56 2.19
N SER A 118 0.55 -14.35 2.78
CA SER A 118 -0.71 -14.85 2.24
C SER A 118 -1.38 -13.94 1.21
N GLY A 119 -0.95 -12.68 1.06
CA GLY A 119 -1.67 -11.70 0.25
C GLY A 119 -0.81 -10.85 -0.70
N PRO A 120 -1.40 -9.81 -1.31
CA PRO A 120 -0.81 -9.05 -2.41
C PRO A 120 0.50 -8.31 -2.06
N TRP A 121 0.83 -8.21 -0.77
CA TRP A 121 2.06 -7.58 -0.28
C TRP A 121 3.09 -8.56 0.27
N ALA A 122 3.00 -9.84 -0.06
CA ALA A 122 4.01 -10.84 0.32
C ALA A 122 5.43 -10.47 -0.12
N GLY A 123 5.57 -9.75 -1.25
CA GLY A 123 6.86 -9.25 -1.73
C GLY A 123 7.49 -8.16 -0.85
N LEU A 124 6.69 -7.42 -0.05
CA LEU A 124 7.20 -6.34 0.79
C LEU A 124 7.87 -6.85 2.08
N THR A 125 7.61 -8.09 2.49
CA THR A 125 8.16 -8.63 3.73
C THR A 125 9.37 -9.54 3.53
N TYR A 126 9.95 -9.61 2.32
CA TYR A 126 11.24 -10.28 2.01
C TYR A 126 11.49 -11.60 2.76
N SER A 127 10.51 -12.51 2.72
CA SER A 127 10.46 -13.80 3.43
C SER A 127 9.94 -13.81 4.88
N ASP A 128 9.67 -12.70 5.54
CA ASP A 128 9.00 -12.72 6.85
C ASP A 128 7.56 -13.25 6.74
N ASN A 129 7.06 -13.83 7.84
CA ASN A 129 5.68 -14.29 7.99
C ASN A 129 5.01 -13.59 9.19
N ALA A 130 4.90 -12.27 9.10
CA ALA A 130 4.45 -11.43 10.21
C ALA A 130 2.92 -11.38 10.31
N VAL A 131 2.43 -11.31 11.54
CA VAL A 131 1.06 -10.89 11.90
C VAL A 131 1.21 -9.73 12.88
N GLY A 132 0.43 -8.66 12.70
CA GLY A 132 0.58 -7.41 13.41
C GLY A 132 1.58 -6.46 12.77
N TRP A 133 2.35 -5.73 13.58
CA TRP A 133 3.21 -4.64 13.13
C TRP A 133 4.40 -5.10 12.29
N TYR A 134 4.62 -4.42 11.17
CA TYR A 134 5.78 -4.60 10.31
C TYR A 134 6.25 -3.24 9.78
N CYS A 135 7.45 -2.80 10.14
CA CYS A 135 7.93 -1.47 9.78
C CYS A 135 9.21 -1.57 8.94
N VAL A 136 9.29 -0.76 7.89
CA VAL A 136 10.45 -0.72 6.98
C VAL A 136 10.88 0.72 6.78
N TYR A 137 12.17 0.97 6.93
CA TYR A 137 12.78 2.25 6.59
C TYR A 137 13.58 2.09 5.29
N GLU A 138 13.32 2.94 4.30
CA GLU A 138 13.89 2.85 2.95
C GLU A 138 14.41 4.19 2.46
N GLY A 139 15.35 4.15 1.51
CA GLY A 139 15.80 5.31 0.73
C GLY A 139 16.70 6.31 1.47
N GLY A 140 17.00 6.11 2.75
CA GLY A 140 17.97 6.90 3.52
C GLY A 140 19.36 6.27 3.58
N PRO A 141 20.37 6.98 4.13
CA PRO A 141 21.71 6.44 4.32
C PRO A 141 21.67 5.24 5.27
N GLY A 142 22.19 4.10 4.78
CA GLY A 142 22.09 2.79 5.42
C GLY A 142 21.39 1.76 4.53
N ALA A 143 21.44 0.49 4.91
CA ALA A 143 20.69 -0.53 4.19
C ALA A 143 19.18 -0.34 4.48
N PRO A 144 18.30 -0.30 3.46
CA PRO A 144 16.87 -0.36 3.69
C PRO A 144 16.56 -1.63 4.47
N GLY A 145 15.70 -1.52 5.48
CA GLY A 145 15.58 -2.63 6.42
C GLY A 145 14.37 -2.55 7.33
N ARG A 146 14.01 -3.74 7.82
CA ARG A 146 13.01 -3.90 8.86
C ARG A 146 13.48 -3.23 10.15
N ILE A 147 12.59 -2.48 10.78
CA ILE A 147 12.82 -1.85 12.08
C ILE A 147 11.69 -2.20 13.05
N SER A 148 11.92 -1.97 14.35
CA SER A 148 10.88 -2.15 15.36
C SER A 148 9.81 -1.06 15.26
N LYS A 149 8.62 -1.32 15.81
CA LYS A 149 7.52 -0.34 15.86
C LYS A 149 7.90 0.89 16.68
N GLU A 150 8.60 0.70 17.78
CA GLU A 150 9.06 1.79 18.66
C GLU A 150 10.06 2.70 17.94
N LYS A 151 10.94 2.11 17.11
CA LYS A 151 11.86 2.88 16.28
C LYS A 151 11.13 3.66 15.20
N ALA A 152 10.13 3.05 14.55
CA ALA A 152 9.27 3.72 13.59
C ALA A 152 8.55 4.93 14.24
N ASP A 153 7.96 4.74 15.42
CA ASP A 153 7.28 5.82 16.15
C ASP A 153 8.24 6.93 16.59
N SER A 154 9.47 6.57 16.96
CA SER A 154 10.54 7.53 17.24
C SER A 154 10.88 8.38 16.01
N ILE A 155 10.96 7.78 14.82
CA ILE A 155 11.21 8.49 13.56
C ILE A 155 10.04 9.43 13.21
N ILE A 156 8.79 8.98 13.33
CA ILE A 156 7.60 9.82 13.07
C ILE A 156 7.60 11.05 13.98
N ARG A 157 7.90 10.86 15.27
CA ARG A 157 8.05 11.97 16.23
C ARG A 157 9.21 12.90 15.88
N LEU A 158 10.36 12.35 15.47
CA LEU A 158 11.52 13.13 15.05
C LEU A 158 11.20 14.01 13.84
N TRP A 159 10.46 13.47 12.88
CA TRP A 159 9.98 14.18 11.70
C TRP A 159 8.82 15.15 11.99
N ARG A 160 8.32 15.18 13.24
CA ARG A 160 7.20 16.02 13.69
C ARG A 160 5.93 15.82 12.86
N ILE A 161 5.74 14.62 12.33
CA ILE A 161 4.52 14.27 11.60
C ILE A 161 3.42 14.00 12.62
N LYS A 162 2.30 14.71 12.47
CA LYS A 162 1.08 14.45 13.25
C LYS A 162 0.30 13.33 12.56
N ASN A 163 -0.11 12.35 13.35
CA ASN A 163 -1.02 11.28 12.96
C ASN A 163 -2.47 11.73 13.11
#